data_AF-A0A2A4QLY8-F1
#
_entry.id   AF-A0A2A4QLY8-F1
#
_cell.length_a   1.000
_cell.length_b   1.000
_cell.length_c   1.000
_cell.angle_alpha   90.00
_cell.angle_beta   90.00
_cell.angle_gamma   90.00
#
_symmetry.space_group_name_H-M   'P 1'
#
loop_
_entity.id
_entity.type
_entity.pdbx_description
1 polymer ?
#
loop_
_entity_poly.entity_id
_entity_poly.type
_entity_poly.pdbx_seq_one_letter_code
_entity_poly.pdbx_strand_id
1 'polypeptide(L)' 'MTETTISKAFGDLTDPRIQRRIRHPLVNILTISICAIICGCDDFCSIEE' A
#
# COMPACT_ATOMS: atom_id res chain seq x y z
N MET A 1 -7.76 -6.77 13.48
CA MET A 1 -6.64 -7.08 12.55
C MET A 1 -5.38 -7.12 13.40
N THR A 2 -4.57 -8.16 13.29
CA THR A 2 -3.31 -8.26 14.05
C THR A 2 -2.32 -7.26 13.47
N GLU A 3 -1.61 -6.55 14.34
CA GLU A 3 -0.61 -5.57 13.94
C GLU A 3 0.61 -6.29 13.32
N THR A 4 1.04 -5.84 12.14
CA THR A 4 2.19 -6.40 11.40
C THR A 4 3.38 -5.44 11.45
N THR A 5 4.58 -5.94 11.14
CA THR A 5 5.77 -5.08 11.00
C THR A 5 5.56 -3.98 9.96
N ILE A 6 4.87 -4.29 8.86
CA ILE A 6 4.53 -3.31 7.82
C ILE A 6 3.56 -2.26 8.36
N SER A 7 2.51 -2.65 9.09
CA SER A 7 1.57 -1.66 9.64
C SER A 7 2.22 -0.76 10.70
N LYS A 8 3.23 -1.24 11.43
CA LYS A 8 4.04 -0.39 12.32
C LYS A 8 4.92 0.57 11.53
N ALA A 9 5.61 0.07 10.51
CA ALA A 9 6.55 0.88 9.73
C ALA A 9 5.85 2.06 9.00
N PHE A 10 4.60 1.87 8.58
CA PHE A 10 3.83 2.88 7.82
C PHE A 10 2.61 3.42 8.59
N GLY A 11 2.49 3.12 9.89
CA GLY A 11 1.30 3.47 10.68
C GLY A 11 1.12 4.97 10.88
N ASP A 12 2.21 5.72 10.97
CA ASP A 12 2.21 7.17 11.19
C ASP A 12 2.10 7.98 9.89
N LEU A 13 2.02 7.31 8.73
CA LEU A 13 1.94 7.99 7.44
C LEU A 13 0.53 8.56 7.23
N THR A 14 0.45 9.88 7.10
CA THR A 14 -0.80 10.56 6.75
C THR A 14 -1.21 10.21 5.33
N ASP A 15 -2.46 9.79 5.15
CA ASP A 15 -3.00 9.45 3.84
C ASP A 15 -3.17 10.69 2.96
N PRO A 16 -2.42 10.86 1.85
CA PRO A 16 -2.52 12.03 1.01
C PRO A 16 -3.76 12.01 0.09
N ARG A 17 -4.52 10.91 0.07
CA ARG A 17 -5.65 10.73 -0.83
C ARG A 17 -6.88 11.49 -0.33
N ILE A 18 -7.74 11.91 -1.27
CA ILE A 18 -9.01 12.56 -0.95
C ILE A 18 -9.89 11.58 -0.16
N GLN A 19 -10.29 11.94 1.06
CA GLN A 19 -11.03 11.05 1.98
C GLN A 19 -12.27 10.40 1.36
N ARG A 20 -13.02 11.15 0.53
CA ARG A 20 -14.22 10.63 -0.18
C ARG A 20 -13.92 9.58 -1.26
N ARG A 21 -12.63 9.32 -1.55
CA ARG A 21 -12.15 8.38 -2.58
C ARG A 21 -11.36 7.21 -1.97
N ILE A 22 -11.38 7.04 -0.65
CA ILE A 22 -10.63 5.96 0.03
C ILE A 22 -11.53 4.72 0.19
N ARG A 23 -11.24 3.67 -0.59
CA ARG A 23 -11.86 2.34 -0.42
C ARG A 23 -11.02 1.42 0.46
N HIS A 24 -9.70 1.54 0.38
CA HIS A 24 -8.75 0.68 1.08
C HIS A 24 -7.77 1.51 1.91
N PRO A 25 -7.40 1.07 3.13
CA PRO A 25 -6.35 1.71 3.92
C PRO A 25 -5.04 1.87 3.15
N LEU A 26 -4.31 2.96 3.40
CA LEU A 26 -3.05 3.23 2.70
C LEU A 26 -2.04 2.10 2.89
N VAL A 27 -1.93 1.57 4.11
CA VAL A 27 -1.03 0.46 4.44
C VAL A 27 -1.24 -0.76 3.55
N ASN A 28 -2.48 -1.07 3.16
CA ASN A 28 -2.76 -2.21 2.29
C ASN A 28 -2.24 -1.96 0.88
N ILE A 29 -2.41 -0.74 0.36
CA ILE A 29 -1.87 -0.37 -0.96
C ILE A 29 -0.34 -0.43 -0.93
N LEU A 30 0.30 0.14 0.09
CA LEU A 30 1.76 0.07 0.24
C LEU A 30 2.27 -1.36 0.32
N THR A 31 1.56 -2.22 1.06
CA THR A 31 1.93 -3.64 1.17
C THR A 31 1.94 -4.31 -0.20
N ILE A 32 0.87 -4.13 -1.00
CA ILE A 32 0.76 -4.72 -2.35
C ILE A 32 1.85 -4.15 -3.27
N SER A 33 2.07 -2.83 -3.25
CA SER A 33 3.09 -2.19 -4.09
C SER A 33 4.50 -2.66 -3.76
N ILE A 34 4.85 -2.83 -2.49
CA ILE A 34 6.15 -3.36 -2.09
C ILE A 34 6.33 -4.80 -2.60
N CYS A 35 5.33 -5.66 -2.42
CA CYS A 35 5.37 -7.02 -2.95
C CYS A 35 5.58 -7.03 -4.47
N ALA A 36 4.86 -6.19 -5.20
CA ALA A 36 4.96 -6.11 -6.65
C ALA A 36 6.35 -5.65 -7.12
N ILE A 37 6.91 -4.60 -6.50
CA ILE A 37 8.25 -4.11 -6.82
C ILE A 37 9.31 -5.18 -6.55
N ILE A 38 9.17 -5.94 -5.44
CA ILE A 38 10.07 -7.06 -5.14
C ILE A 38 9.96 -8.17 -6.21
N CYS A 39 8.78 -8.38 -6.78
CA CYS A 39 8.55 -9.30 -7.89
C CYS A 39 9.02 -8.76 -9.26
N GLY A 40 9.52 -7.52 -9.32
CA GLY A 40 10.03 -6.91 -10.56
C GLY A 40 9.01 -6.08 -11.34
N CYS A 41 7.88 -5.68 -10.73
CA CYS A 41 6.98 -4.71 -11.33
C CYS A 41 7.61 -3.30 -11.29
N ASP A 42 7.70 -2.64 -12.43
CA ASP A 42 8.33 -1.31 -12.55
C ASP A 42 7.32 -0.16 -12.41
N ASP A 43 6.02 -0.43 -12.61
CA ASP A 43 4.96 0.56 -12.52
C ASP A 43 3.63 -0.04 -12.03
N PHE A 44 2.64 0.82 -11.79
CA PHE A 44 1.32 0.41 -11.29
C PHE A 44 0.48 -0.36 -12.31
N CYS A 45 0.71 -0.21 -13.61
CA CYS A 45 0.05 -1.02 -14.63
C CYS A 45 0.56 -2.46 -14.55
N SER A 46 1.86 -2.66 -14.31
CA SER A 46 2.44 -4.00 -14.08
C SER A 46 1.91 -4.70 -12.82
N ILE A 47 1.24 -3.97 -11.92
CA ILE A 47 0.59 -4.55 -10.72
C ILE A 47 -0.79 -5.13 -11.04
N GLU A 48 -1.44 -4.64 -12.10
CA GLU A 48 -2.78 -5.08 -12.51
C GLU A 48 -2.76 -6.39 -13.30
N GLU A 49 -1.68 -6.62 -14.07
CA GLU A 49 -1.48 -7.77 -14.97
C GLU A 49 -1.39 -9.12 -14.24
#